data_AF-A0A2T1GEJ3-F1
#
_entry.id   AF-A0A2T1GEJ3-F1
#
_cell.length_a   1.000
_cell.length_b   1.000
_cell.length_c   1.000
_cell.angle_alpha   90.00
_cell.angle_beta   90.00
_cell.angle_gamma   90.00
#
_symmetry.space_group_name_H-M   'P 1'
#
loop_
_entity.id
_entity.type
_entity.pdbx_description
1 polymer ?
#
loop_
_entity_poly.entity_id
_entity_poly.type
_entity_poly.pdbx_seq_one_letter_code
_entity_poly.pdbx_strand_id
1 'polypeptide(L)'
;MLPKEELTQRYISNFEQFPPIIQRLEVLPRQHQLAFLACCVERMLLNYYLVEGLPGWGEKNILKNAMSQIWKIVRGERLDPKYLNCLKEDVLECDSDPDDYYPISEYFVDDEHNDYCKYCVVGTSSICGIACLLDFSLSDKIEDMLDVFSTMLGALEDYVTIEQNTKYESREDEMKIISAHPAIQLEAEQQQSDLENLEKNPVLNSDLIEKLRLNARNPDLALHKIIEK
;
A
#
# COMPACT_ATOMS: atom_id res chain seq x y z
N MET A 1 7.54 9.09 19.82
CA MET A 1 7.34 7.79 19.15
C MET A 1 6.33 7.05 20.02
N LEU A 2 5.16 6.73 19.48
CA LEU A 2 4.11 6.04 20.25
C LEU A 2 4.59 4.59 20.49
N PRO A 3 4.24 3.96 21.62
CA PRO A 3 4.49 2.54 21.84
C PRO A 3 3.88 1.70 20.72
N LYS A 4 4.53 0.58 20.37
CA LYS A 4 4.05 -0.41 19.37
C LYS A 4 2.58 -0.80 19.57
N GLU A 5 2.15 -0.92 20.83
CA GLU A 5 0.78 -1.22 21.21
C GLU A 5 -0.19 -0.13 20.76
N GLU A 6 0.16 1.15 20.94
CA GLU A 6 -0.66 2.28 20.47
C GLU A 6 -0.67 2.39 18.94
N LEU A 7 0.41 2.07 18.24
CA LEU A 7 0.43 2.06 16.76
C LEU A 7 -0.44 0.92 16.21
N THR A 8 -0.33 -0.28 16.80
CA THR A 8 -1.16 -1.43 16.45
C THR A 8 -2.64 -1.14 16.72
N GLN A 9 -2.95 -0.49 17.84
CA GLN A 9 -4.31 -0.14 18.25
C GLN A 9 -4.89 1.07 17.50
N ARG A 10 -4.06 1.92 16.91
CA ARG A 10 -4.51 3.10 16.15
C ARG A 10 -4.78 2.77 14.69
N TYR A 11 -3.98 1.91 14.08
CA TYR A 11 -3.99 1.72 12.62
C TYR A 11 -4.41 0.33 12.16
N ILE A 12 -4.28 -0.70 13.01
CA ILE A 12 -4.42 -2.10 12.59
C ILE A 12 -5.57 -2.82 13.31
N SER A 13 -5.91 -2.42 14.53
CA SER A 13 -6.94 -3.11 15.33
C SER A 13 -8.35 -3.07 14.76
N ASN A 14 -8.61 -2.20 13.78
CA ASN A 14 -9.92 -2.10 13.15
C ASN A 14 -10.20 -3.23 12.15
N PHE A 15 -9.17 -3.98 11.75
CA PHE A 15 -9.28 -5.06 10.79
C PHE A 15 -8.74 -6.35 11.42
N GLU A 16 -9.62 -7.28 11.78
CA GLU A 16 -9.28 -8.48 12.55
C GLU A 16 -8.21 -9.37 11.88
N GLN A 17 -8.13 -9.35 10.54
CA GLN A 17 -7.19 -10.18 9.77
C GLN A 17 -5.72 -9.72 9.76
N PHE A 18 -5.41 -8.43 9.97
CA PHE A 18 -4.04 -7.91 9.81
C PHE A 18 -3.14 -8.03 11.06
N PRO A 19 -3.62 -7.93 12.31
CA PRO A 19 -2.77 -8.16 13.47
C PRO A 19 -2.05 -9.52 13.45
N PRO A 20 -2.72 -10.65 13.09
CA PRO A 20 -2.04 -11.94 12.94
C PRO A 20 -0.95 -11.95 11.86
N ILE A 21 -1.16 -11.25 10.73
CA ILE A 21 -0.18 -11.14 9.64
C ILE A 21 1.08 -10.44 10.14
N ILE A 22 0.94 -9.31 10.85
CA ILE A 22 2.07 -8.53 11.35
C ILE A 22 2.89 -9.34 12.35
N GLN A 23 2.24 -10.00 13.31
CA GLN A 23 2.95 -10.83 14.31
C GLN A 23 3.77 -11.95 13.67
N ARG A 24 3.25 -12.56 12.61
CA ARG A 24 3.96 -13.61 11.84
C ARG A 24 5.08 -13.03 10.99
N LEU A 25 4.87 -11.87 10.38
CA LEU A 25 5.88 -11.19 9.57
C LEU A 25 7.08 -10.74 10.42
N GLU A 26 6.84 -10.27 11.64
CA GLU A 26 7.87 -9.83 12.58
C GLU A 26 8.94 -10.87 12.88
N VAL A 27 8.58 -12.15 12.89
CA VAL A 27 9.50 -13.25 13.17
C VAL A 27 10.22 -13.78 11.92
N LEU A 28 9.85 -13.29 10.73
CA LEU A 28 10.52 -13.66 9.49
C LEU A 28 11.84 -12.90 9.29
N PRO A 29 12.79 -13.45 8.50
CA PRO A 29 14.00 -12.73 8.13
C PRO A 29 13.69 -11.40 7.43
N ARG A 30 14.56 -10.40 7.62
CA ARG A 30 14.42 -9.05 7.07
C ARG A 30 14.06 -9.04 5.57
N GLN A 31 14.70 -9.90 4.79
CA GLN A 31 14.49 -10.00 3.34
C GLN A 31 13.09 -10.54 3.01
N HIS A 32 12.54 -11.45 3.82
CA HIS A 32 11.15 -11.91 3.70
C HIS A 32 10.17 -10.80 4.05
N GLN A 33 10.47 -10.01 5.09
CA GLN A 33 9.66 -8.83 5.44
C GLN A 33 9.62 -7.83 4.28
N LEU A 34 10.79 -7.50 3.69
CA LEU A 34 10.87 -6.63 2.52
C LEU A 34 10.14 -7.21 1.31
N ALA A 35 10.29 -8.51 1.04
CA ALA A 35 9.61 -9.16 -0.08
C ALA A 35 8.08 -9.10 0.08
N PHE A 36 7.58 -9.35 1.30
CA PHE A 36 6.16 -9.27 1.62
C PHE A 36 5.62 -7.84 1.36
N LEU A 37 6.24 -6.83 1.98
CA LEU A 37 5.79 -5.44 1.83
C LEU A 37 5.93 -4.95 0.38
N ALA A 38 6.97 -5.38 -0.32
CA ALA A 38 7.12 -5.08 -1.74
C ALA A 38 5.98 -5.67 -2.57
N CYS A 39 5.44 -6.85 -2.24
CA CYS A 39 4.26 -7.39 -2.91
C CYS A 39 3.03 -6.49 -2.67
N CYS A 40 2.80 -6.06 -1.44
CA CYS A 40 1.69 -5.16 -1.10
C CYS A 40 1.79 -3.83 -1.85
N VAL A 41 2.95 -3.17 -1.80
CA VAL A 41 3.15 -1.87 -2.44
C VAL A 41 3.15 -1.97 -3.98
N GLU A 42 3.65 -3.07 -4.56
CA GLU A 42 3.57 -3.29 -6.01
C GLU A 42 2.12 -3.45 -6.49
N ARG A 43 1.23 -4.06 -5.68
CA ARG A 43 -0.20 -4.09 -5.99
C ARG A 43 -0.82 -2.69 -5.91
N MET A 44 -0.47 -1.91 -4.88
CA MET A 44 -0.93 -0.53 -4.78
C MET A 44 -0.52 0.30 -5.99
N LEU A 45 0.71 0.14 -6.50
CA LEU A 45 1.20 0.85 -7.69
C LEU A 45 0.31 0.67 -8.92
N LEU A 46 -0.45 -0.43 -9.03
CA LEU A 46 -1.42 -0.62 -10.13
C LEU A 46 -2.53 0.44 -10.11
N ASN A 47 -2.82 1.01 -8.94
CA ASN A 47 -3.82 2.06 -8.76
C ASN A 47 -3.30 3.44 -9.17
N TYR A 48 -1.99 3.67 -9.11
CA TYR A 48 -1.39 4.91 -9.62
C TYR A 48 -1.68 5.13 -11.12
N TYR A 49 -1.94 4.06 -11.88
CA TYR A 49 -2.32 4.20 -13.29
C TYR A 49 -3.67 4.89 -13.52
N LEU A 50 -4.50 5.01 -12.48
CA LEU A 50 -5.78 5.74 -12.56
C LEU A 50 -5.57 7.26 -12.59
N VAL A 51 -4.48 7.74 -12.02
CA VAL A 51 -4.12 9.16 -11.98
C VAL A 51 -3.04 9.53 -12.98
N GLU A 52 -2.56 8.56 -13.77
CA GLU A 52 -1.53 8.80 -14.76
C GLU A 52 -2.01 9.76 -15.85
N GLY A 53 -1.26 10.85 -16.06
CA GLY A 53 -1.56 11.85 -17.07
C GLY A 53 -2.58 12.89 -16.63
N LEU A 54 -3.10 12.79 -15.40
CA LEU A 54 -3.86 13.86 -14.79
C LEU A 54 -2.90 15.02 -14.40
N PRO A 55 -3.37 16.28 -14.46
CA PRO A 55 -2.57 17.43 -14.05
C PRO A 55 -2.05 17.28 -12.61
N GLY A 56 -0.81 17.69 -12.37
CA GLY A 56 -0.18 17.64 -11.04
C GLY A 56 0.48 16.31 -10.67
N TRP A 57 0.08 15.19 -11.30
CA TRP A 57 0.64 13.87 -11.00
C TRP A 57 1.95 13.61 -11.75
N GLY A 58 2.92 13.04 -11.05
CA GLY A 58 4.24 12.71 -11.60
C GLY A 58 4.27 11.48 -12.51
N GLU A 59 5.44 11.22 -13.09
CA GLU A 59 5.62 10.11 -14.03
C GLU A 59 5.69 8.75 -13.33
N LYS A 60 4.85 7.79 -13.75
CA LYS A 60 4.87 6.40 -13.24
C LYS A 60 6.24 5.70 -13.31
N ASN A 61 7.12 6.15 -14.21
CA ASN A 61 8.44 5.55 -14.37
C ASN A 61 9.34 5.80 -13.16
N ILE A 62 9.11 6.90 -12.43
CA ILE A 62 9.81 7.20 -11.17
C ILE A 62 9.43 6.14 -10.12
N LEU A 63 8.13 5.89 -9.93
CA LEU A 63 7.61 4.88 -9.01
C LEU A 63 8.07 3.46 -9.40
N LYS A 64 8.02 3.12 -10.69
CA LYS A 64 8.52 1.83 -11.21
C LYS A 64 10.01 1.65 -10.96
N ASN A 65 10.80 2.71 -11.11
CA ASN A 65 12.22 2.68 -10.84
C ASN A 65 12.49 2.45 -9.36
N ALA A 66 11.81 3.18 -8.46
CA ALA A 66 11.90 2.99 -7.01
C ALA A 66 11.56 1.56 -6.60
N MET A 67 10.43 1.02 -7.06
CA MET A 67 10.08 -0.40 -6.82
C MET A 67 11.13 -1.35 -7.38
N SER A 68 11.69 -1.07 -8.56
CA SER A 68 12.74 -1.92 -9.10
C SER A 68 14.03 -1.90 -8.27
N GLN A 69 14.34 -0.80 -7.55
CA GLN A 69 15.45 -0.77 -6.60
C GLN A 69 15.12 -1.54 -5.32
N ILE A 70 13.88 -1.45 -4.82
CA ILE A 70 13.41 -2.24 -3.68
C ILE A 70 13.57 -3.75 -3.97
N TRP A 71 13.19 -4.21 -5.17
CA TRP A 71 13.37 -5.61 -5.54
C TRP A 71 14.84 -6.06 -5.64
N LYS A 72 15.78 -5.14 -5.91
CA LYS A 72 17.22 -5.45 -5.80
C LYS A 72 17.63 -5.64 -4.34
N ILE A 73 17.13 -4.80 -3.44
CA ILE A 73 17.36 -4.93 -1.99
C ILE A 73 16.78 -6.25 -1.47
N VAL A 74 15.59 -6.65 -1.93
CA VAL A 74 15.00 -7.97 -1.62
C VAL A 74 15.92 -9.12 -2.03
N ARG A 75 16.66 -8.99 -3.14
CA ARG A 75 17.68 -9.96 -3.60
C ARG A 75 19.00 -9.89 -2.82
N GLY A 76 19.10 -9.01 -1.82
CA GLY A 76 20.28 -8.82 -0.99
C GLY A 76 21.29 -7.81 -1.54
N GLU A 77 20.94 -7.07 -2.61
CA GLU A 77 21.80 -5.99 -3.09
C GLU A 77 21.81 -4.84 -2.08
N ARG A 78 23.00 -4.25 -1.85
CA ARG A 78 23.15 -3.05 -1.02
C ARG A 78 23.17 -1.83 -1.91
N LEU A 79 22.26 -0.90 -1.65
CA LEU A 79 22.19 0.39 -2.33
C LEU A 79 22.68 1.50 -1.39
N ASP A 80 23.20 2.58 -1.97
CA ASP A 80 23.65 3.75 -1.21
C ASP A 80 22.44 4.41 -0.50
N PRO A 81 22.48 4.59 0.83
CA PRO A 81 21.41 5.28 1.56
C PRO A 81 21.08 6.67 1.01
N LYS A 82 22.07 7.41 0.49
CA LYS A 82 21.81 8.72 -0.12
C LYS A 82 20.97 8.59 -1.39
N TYR A 83 21.27 7.59 -2.21
CA TYR A 83 20.51 7.29 -3.41
C TYR A 83 19.07 6.89 -3.09
N LEU A 84 18.85 6.08 -2.04
CA LEU A 84 17.50 5.71 -1.61
C LEU A 84 16.70 6.91 -1.08
N ASN A 85 17.35 7.83 -0.37
CA ASN A 85 16.70 9.09 0.04
C ASN A 85 16.33 9.96 -1.16
N CYS A 86 17.21 10.12 -2.15
CA CYS A 86 16.86 10.86 -3.37
C CYS A 86 15.70 10.20 -4.12
N LEU A 87 15.69 8.86 -4.24
CA LEU A 87 14.55 8.15 -4.85
C LEU A 87 13.24 8.39 -4.09
N LYS A 88 13.30 8.47 -2.76
CA LYS A 88 12.14 8.79 -1.94
C LYS A 88 11.64 10.21 -2.22
N GLU A 89 12.55 11.18 -2.29
CA GLU A 89 12.20 12.57 -2.67
C GLU A 89 11.56 12.61 -4.06
N ASP A 90 12.17 11.98 -5.07
CA ASP A 90 11.63 11.90 -6.43
C ASP A 90 10.21 11.27 -6.45
N VAL A 91 9.98 10.23 -5.64
CA VAL A 91 8.68 9.57 -5.51
C VAL A 91 7.65 10.51 -4.88
N LEU A 92 8.01 11.22 -3.81
CA LEU A 92 7.11 12.15 -3.13
C LEU A 92 6.76 13.37 -4.00
N GLU A 93 7.67 13.82 -4.86
CA GLU A 93 7.41 14.86 -5.86
C GLU A 93 6.41 14.44 -6.94
N CYS A 94 6.05 13.17 -7.02
CA CYS A 94 5.01 12.70 -7.94
C CYS A 94 3.58 12.96 -7.42
N ASP A 95 3.43 13.35 -6.15
CA ASP A 95 2.12 13.55 -5.55
C ASP A 95 1.53 14.88 -6.03
N SER A 96 0.25 14.86 -6.37
CA SER A 96 -0.50 16.08 -6.61
C SER A 96 -1.20 16.45 -5.31
N ASP A 97 -1.14 17.72 -4.90
CA ASP A 97 -2.06 18.19 -3.87
C ASP A 97 -3.49 18.15 -4.47
N PRO A 98 -4.43 17.36 -3.93
CA PRO A 98 -5.79 17.32 -4.44
C PRO A 98 -6.46 18.70 -4.32
N ASP A 99 -6.10 19.48 -3.29
CA ASP A 99 -6.65 20.82 -3.04
C ASP A 99 -6.22 21.85 -4.09
N ASP A 100 -5.12 21.61 -4.80
CA ASP A 100 -4.65 22.50 -5.88
C ASP A 100 -5.56 22.49 -7.11
N TYR A 101 -6.36 21.43 -7.28
CA TYR A 101 -7.22 21.24 -8.46
C TYR A 101 -8.71 21.10 -8.10
N TYR A 102 -9.03 20.49 -6.96
CA TYR A 102 -10.39 20.31 -6.45
C TYR A 102 -10.40 20.38 -4.91
N PRO A 103 -10.87 21.50 -4.30
CA PRO A 103 -10.88 21.65 -2.85
C PRO A 103 -11.63 20.50 -2.16
N ILE A 104 -10.94 19.79 -1.27
CA ILE A 104 -11.42 18.69 -0.42
C ILE A 104 -12.70 19.05 0.36
N SER A 105 -12.99 20.33 0.57
CA SER A 105 -14.24 20.80 1.19
C SER A 105 -15.52 20.41 0.42
N GLU A 106 -15.40 19.88 -0.80
CA GLU A 106 -16.48 19.46 -1.68
C GLU A 106 -16.54 17.94 -1.91
N TYR A 107 -16.04 17.12 -0.98
CA TYR A 107 -16.43 15.71 -0.98
C TYR A 107 -17.97 15.60 -1.01
N PHE A 108 -18.50 14.76 -1.91
CA PHE A 108 -19.94 14.46 -2.07
C PHE A 108 -20.82 15.44 -2.86
N VAL A 109 -20.31 16.11 -3.91
CA VAL A 109 -21.13 16.99 -4.76
C VAL A 109 -21.85 16.24 -5.91
N ASP A 110 -21.15 15.33 -6.60
CA ASP A 110 -21.71 14.45 -7.64
C ASP A 110 -20.83 13.18 -7.85
N ASP A 111 -21.33 12.24 -8.65
CA ASP A 111 -20.68 10.94 -8.89
C ASP A 111 -19.31 11.07 -9.59
N GLU A 112 -19.11 12.09 -10.45
CA GLU A 112 -17.87 12.31 -11.21
C GLU A 112 -16.76 12.83 -10.30
N HIS A 113 -17.08 13.74 -9.38
CA HIS A 113 -16.15 14.20 -8.34
C HIS A 113 -15.73 13.06 -7.40
N ASN A 114 -16.67 12.18 -7.04
CA ASN A 114 -16.36 11.03 -6.18
C ASN A 114 -15.36 10.08 -6.84
N ASP A 115 -15.47 9.81 -8.14
CA ASP A 115 -14.51 8.94 -8.84
C ASP A 115 -13.11 9.56 -8.93
N TYR A 116 -13.02 10.87 -9.23
CA TYR A 116 -11.74 11.59 -9.20
C TYR A 116 -11.09 11.51 -7.81
N CYS A 117 -11.85 11.77 -6.75
CA CYS A 117 -11.39 11.66 -5.37
C CYS A 117 -10.88 10.26 -5.01
N LYS A 118 -11.60 9.20 -5.43
CA LYS A 118 -11.14 7.81 -5.24
C LYS A 118 -9.78 7.58 -5.88
N TYR A 119 -9.60 8.06 -7.11
CA TYR A 119 -8.35 7.90 -7.85
C TYR A 119 -7.20 8.66 -7.20
N CYS A 120 -7.43 9.91 -6.75
CA CYS A 120 -6.45 10.68 -6.01
C CYS A 120 -5.98 9.96 -4.75
N VAL A 121 -6.92 9.48 -3.92
CA VAL A 121 -6.61 8.76 -2.68
C VAL A 121 -5.70 7.56 -2.94
N VAL A 122 -6.03 6.71 -3.92
CA VAL A 122 -5.21 5.53 -4.22
C VAL A 122 -3.90 5.87 -4.93
N GLY A 123 -3.86 6.96 -5.69
CA GLY A 123 -2.65 7.53 -6.29
C GLY A 123 -1.66 7.98 -5.22
N THR A 124 -2.08 8.87 -4.33
CA THR A 124 -1.29 9.37 -3.21
C THR A 124 -0.84 8.22 -2.30
N SER A 125 -1.75 7.28 -2.00
CA SER A 125 -1.40 6.11 -1.19
C SER A 125 -0.34 5.23 -1.84
N SER A 126 -0.32 5.12 -3.17
CA SER A 126 0.73 4.37 -3.88
C SER A 126 2.10 5.03 -3.70
N ILE A 127 2.14 6.37 -3.79
CA ILE A 127 3.35 7.16 -3.56
C ILE A 127 3.83 6.98 -2.11
N CYS A 128 2.94 7.20 -1.16
CA CYS A 128 3.23 7.06 0.27
C CYS A 128 3.70 5.64 0.61
N GLY A 129 3.06 4.61 0.04
CA GLY A 129 3.44 3.21 0.27
C GLY A 129 4.87 2.91 -0.20
N ILE A 130 5.27 3.45 -1.36
CA ILE A 130 6.64 3.34 -1.86
C ILE A 130 7.61 4.11 -0.95
N ALA A 131 7.26 5.33 -0.55
CA ALA A 131 8.10 6.14 0.33
C ALA A 131 8.33 5.47 1.70
N CYS A 132 7.28 4.94 2.32
CA CYS A 132 7.37 4.18 3.57
C CYS A 132 8.21 2.90 3.40
N LEU A 133 8.12 2.22 2.25
CA LEU A 133 8.92 1.02 1.98
C LEU A 133 10.40 1.36 1.74
N LEU A 134 10.71 2.53 1.19
CA LEU A 134 12.08 3.05 1.10
C LEU A 134 12.63 3.40 2.49
N ASP A 135 11.82 4.02 3.37
CA ASP A 135 12.19 4.27 4.77
C ASP A 135 12.47 2.98 5.51
N PHE A 136 11.58 2.00 5.39
CA PHE A 136 11.80 0.68 5.94
C PHE A 136 13.08 0.06 5.35
N SER A 137 13.34 0.16 4.05
CA SER A 137 14.58 -0.36 3.44
C SER A 137 15.86 0.30 4.00
N LEU A 138 15.75 1.52 4.53
CA LEU A 138 16.84 2.26 5.19
C LEU A 138 16.97 1.96 6.68
N SER A 139 15.98 1.30 7.28
CA SER A 139 15.90 1.07 8.72
C SER A 139 15.64 -0.40 9.09
N ASP A 140 15.81 -0.70 10.37
CA ASP A 140 15.43 -1.99 10.97
C ASP A 140 14.33 -1.78 12.03
N LYS A 141 13.55 -0.71 11.90
CA LYS A 141 12.53 -0.33 12.87
C LYS A 141 11.20 -0.98 12.53
N ILE A 142 10.51 -1.44 13.57
CA ILE A 142 9.18 -2.02 13.41
C ILE A 142 8.17 -0.95 13.02
N GLU A 143 8.36 0.28 13.50
CA GLU A 143 7.50 1.43 13.22
C GLU A 143 7.39 1.69 11.72
N ASP A 144 8.51 1.64 10.99
CA ASP A 144 8.52 1.88 9.54
C ASP A 144 7.79 0.76 8.77
N MET A 145 7.79 -0.48 9.30
CA MET A 145 6.95 -1.55 8.75
C MET A 145 5.46 -1.27 8.96
N LEU A 146 5.10 -0.80 10.16
CA LEU A 146 3.71 -0.46 10.51
C LEU A 146 3.22 0.73 9.68
N ASP A 147 4.08 1.67 9.33
CA ASP A 147 3.75 2.78 8.45
C ASP A 147 3.33 2.27 7.06
N VAL A 148 4.07 1.31 6.47
CA VAL A 148 3.68 0.69 5.18
C VAL A 148 2.30 0.03 5.27
N PHE A 149 2.03 -0.72 6.34
CA PHE A 149 0.71 -1.34 6.55
C PHE A 149 -0.38 -0.29 6.72
N SER A 150 -0.12 0.74 7.51
CA SER A 150 -1.10 1.79 7.80
C SER A 150 -1.48 2.55 6.54
N THR A 151 -0.50 2.86 5.68
CA THR A 151 -0.76 3.49 4.37
C THR A 151 -1.62 2.60 3.48
N MET A 152 -1.31 1.31 3.41
CA MET A 152 -2.08 0.37 2.58
C MET A 152 -3.52 0.21 3.09
N LEU A 153 -3.71 0.02 4.40
CA LEU A 153 -5.04 -0.16 4.98
C LEU A 153 -5.87 1.13 4.90
N GLY A 154 -5.25 2.28 5.16
CA GLY A 154 -5.88 3.59 4.99
C GLY A 154 -6.35 3.79 3.55
N ALA A 155 -5.53 3.44 2.55
CA ALA A 155 -5.91 3.54 1.15
C ALA A 155 -7.17 2.73 0.81
N LEU A 156 -7.27 1.52 1.35
CA LEU A 156 -8.43 0.66 1.12
C LEU A 156 -9.67 1.19 1.86
N GLU A 157 -9.48 1.64 3.10
CA GLU A 157 -10.54 2.22 3.92
C GLU A 157 -11.12 3.48 3.27
N ASP A 158 -10.25 4.42 2.88
CA ASP A 158 -10.64 5.66 2.23
C ASP A 158 -11.33 5.39 0.89
N TYR A 159 -10.79 4.46 0.09
CA TYR A 159 -11.42 4.07 -1.16
C TYR A 159 -12.85 3.55 -0.96
N VAL A 160 -13.05 2.57 -0.07
CA VAL A 160 -14.36 1.97 0.19
C VAL A 160 -15.31 3.00 0.79
N THR A 161 -14.81 3.88 1.65
CA THR A 161 -15.61 4.97 2.23
C THR A 161 -16.14 5.91 1.16
N ILE A 162 -15.31 6.33 0.22
CA ILE A 162 -15.72 7.21 -0.88
C ILE A 162 -16.64 6.45 -1.86
N GLU A 163 -16.35 5.18 -2.14
CA GLU A 163 -17.18 4.33 -3.01
C GLU A 163 -18.60 4.16 -2.49
N GLN A 164 -18.76 3.85 -1.20
CA GLN A 164 -20.07 3.59 -0.62
C GLN A 164 -20.90 4.87 -0.47
N ASN A 165 -20.24 6.04 -0.41
CA ASN A 165 -20.89 7.36 -0.30
C ASN A 165 -22.03 7.36 0.74
N THR A 166 -21.81 6.66 1.85
CA THR A 166 -22.84 6.38 2.86
C THR A 166 -22.43 6.99 4.19
N LYS A 167 -23.41 7.55 4.90
CA LYS A 167 -23.21 7.99 6.28
C LYS A 167 -23.34 6.81 7.22
N TYR A 168 -22.31 6.56 8.01
CA TYR A 168 -22.31 5.52 9.03
C TYR A 168 -22.88 6.04 10.35
N GLU A 169 -23.60 5.18 11.06
CA GLU A 169 -24.16 5.51 12.38
C GLU A 169 -23.07 5.59 13.46
N SER A 170 -22.01 4.81 13.30
CA SER A 170 -20.84 4.79 14.19
C SER A 170 -19.60 4.32 13.44
N ARG A 171 -18.42 4.55 14.04
CA ARG A 171 -17.14 4.00 13.53
C ARG A 171 -17.13 2.46 13.54
N GLU A 172 -17.81 1.83 14.48
CA GLU A 172 -17.90 0.37 14.54
C GLU A 172 -18.70 -0.18 13.34
N ASP A 173 -19.80 0.49 12.97
CA ASP A 173 -20.62 0.09 11.83
C ASP A 173 -19.89 0.34 10.50
N GLU A 174 -19.18 1.47 10.39
CA GLU A 174 -18.28 1.75 9.27
C GLU A 174 -17.24 0.63 9.09
N MET A 175 -16.53 0.25 10.15
CA MET A 175 -15.51 -0.81 10.08
C MET A 175 -16.09 -2.18 9.74
N LYS A 176 -17.30 -2.51 10.21
CA LYS A 176 -17.98 -3.76 9.82
C LYS A 176 -18.25 -3.81 8.32
N ILE A 177 -18.73 -2.70 7.77
CA ILE A 177 -19.07 -2.60 6.36
C ILE A 177 -17.81 -2.61 5.49
N ILE A 178 -16.80 -1.80 5.84
CA ILE A 178 -15.53 -1.76 5.13
C ILE A 178 -14.85 -3.13 5.19
N SER A 179 -14.75 -3.75 6.36
CA SER A 179 -14.12 -5.07 6.49
C SER A 179 -14.82 -6.15 5.66
N ALA A 180 -16.13 -6.06 5.44
CA ALA A 180 -16.89 -6.99 4.61
C ALA A 180 -16.74 -6.74 3.10
N HIS A 181 -16.06 -5.65 2.69
CA HIS A 181 -15.93 -5.28 1.29
C HIS A 181 -15.09 -6.30 0.50
N PRO A 182 -15.51 -6.71 -0.72
CA PRO A 182 -14.78 -7.70 -1.53
C PRO A 182 -13.31 -7.33 -1.77
N ALA A 183 -13.02 -6.04 -1.97
CA ALA A 183 -11.64 -5.58 -2.15
C ALA A 183 -10.76 -5.78 -0.90
N ILE A 184 -11.32 -5.57 0.29
CA ILE A 184 -10.62 -5.81 1.56
C ILE A 184 -10.37 -7.29 1.77
N GLN A 185 -11.37 -8.13 1.48
CA GLN A 185 -11.26 -9.58 1.62
C GLN A 185 -10.21 -10.15 0.66
N LEU A 186 -10.23 -9.74 -0.61
CA LEU A 186 -9.27 -10.20 -1.61
C LEU A 186 -7.83 -9.77 -1.26
N GLU A 187 -7.62 -8.54 -0.80
CA GLU A 187 -6.29 -8.09 -0.38
C GLU A 187 -5.80 -8.85 0.86
N ALA A 188 -6.70 -9.13 1.82
CA ALA A 188 -6.38 -9.97 2.97
C ALA A 188 -5.99 -11.40 2.57
N GLU A 189 -6.73 -12.02 1.64
CA GLU A 189 -6.42 -13.34 1.09
C GLU A 189 -5.06 -13.35 0.38
N GLN A 190 -4.77 -12.30 -0.40
CA GLN A 190 -3.51 -12.19 -1.13
C GLN A 190 -2.33 -12.03 -0.18
N GLN A 191 -2.44 -11.19 0.85
CA GLN A 191 -1.42 -11.06 1.89
C GLN A 191 -1.22 -12.37 2.64
N GLN A 192 -2.29 -13.06 3.00
CA GLN A 192 -2.21 -14.35 3.68
C GLN A 192 -1.46 -15.39 2.81
N SER A 193 -1.76 -15.43 1.51
CA SER A 193 -1.06 -16.29 0.54
C SER A 193 0.43 -15.92 0.39
N ASP A 194 0.75 -14.63 0.27
CA ASP A 194 2.13 -14.15 0.14
C ASP A 194 2.96 -14.51 1.39
N LEU A 195 2.40 -14.28 2.58
CA LEU A 195 3.02 -14.62 3.84
C LEU A 195 3.27 -16.12 3.97
N GLU A 196 2.28 -16.96 3.69
CA GLU A 196 2.44 -18.41 3.73
C GLU A 196 3.49 -18.92 2.76
N ASN A 197 3.54 -18.33 1.56
CA ASN A 197 4.54 -18.69 0.57
C ASN A 197 5.95 -18.34 1.07
N LEU A 198 6.12 -17.19 1.72
CA LEU A 198 7.38 -16.78 2.34
C LEU A 198 7.77 -17.68 3.51
N GLU A 199 6.83 -18.04 4.40
CA GLU A 199 7.06 -18.95 5.53
C GLU A 199 7.49 -20.35 5.08
N LYS A 200 6.90 -20.87 3.99
CA LYS A 200 7.23 -22.19 3.42
C LYS A 200 8.60 -22.22 2.74
N ASN A 201 9.19 -21.05 2.45
CA ASN A 201 10.44 -20.93 1.72
C ASN A 201 11.49 -20.19 2.55
N PRO A 202 12.29 -20.89 3.38
CA PRO A 202 13.25 -20.24 4.29
C PRO A 202 14.38 -19.50 3.58
N VAL A 203 14.59 -19.76 2.28
CA VAL A 203 15.60 -19.09 1.46
C VAL A 203 14.91 -18.41 0.27
N LEU A 204 15.07 -17.10 0.14
CA LEU A 204 14.60 -16.35 -1.02
C LEU A 204 15.59 -16.51 -2.18
N ASN A 205 15.30 -17.42 -3.09
CA ASN A 205 16.02 -17.52 -4.35
C ASN A 205 15.41 -16.57 -5.40
N SER A 206 16.15 -16.34 -6.49
CA SER A 206 15.75 -15.41 -7.55
C SER A 206 14.42 -15.79 -8.21
N ASP A 207 14.14 -17.09 -8.38
CA ASP A 207 12.91 -17.57 -9.01
C ASP A 207 11.68 -17.28 -8.15
N LEU A 208 11.77 -17.48 -6.83
CA LEU A 208 10.70 -17.15 -5.89
C LEU A 208 10.46 -15.63 -5.86
N ILE A 209 11.51 -14.82 -5.81
CA ILE A 209 11.41 -13.36 -5.82
C ILE A 209 10.72 -12.88 -7.10
N GLU A 210 11.10 -13.43 -8.26
CA GLU A 210 10.48 -13.05 -9.53
C GLU A 210 9.02 -13.51 -9.59
N LYS A 211 8.69 -14.70 -9.08
CA LYS A 211 7.31 -15.18 -8.99
C LYS A 211 6.45 -14.27 -8.11
N LEU A 212 6.95 -13.88 -6.94
CA LEU A 212 6.27 -12.94 -6.04
C LEU A 212 6.02 -11.60 -6.74
N ARG A 213 7.05 -11.04 -7.37
CA ARG A 213 6.96 -9.79 -8.13
C ARG A 213 5.95 -9.84 -9.27
N LEU A 214 5.96 -10.92 -10.06
CA LEU A 214 5.02 -11.10 -11.17
C LEU A 214 3.59 -11.26 -10.67
N ASN A 215 3.39 -11.99 -9.57
CA ASN A 215 2.07 -12.15 -8.97
C ASN A 215 1.51 -10.81 -8.47
N ALA A 216 2.34 -10.02 -7.77
CA ALA A 216 1.95 -8.70 -7.27
C ALA A 216 1.64 -7.69 -8.39
N ARG A 217 2.13 -7.92 -9.61
CA ARG A 217 1.83 -7.10 -10.80
C ARG A 217 0.59 -7.54 -11.56
N ASN A 218 -0.13 -8.57 -11.08
CA ASN A 218 -1.32 -9.05 -11.76
C ASN A 218 -2.39 -7.95 -11.79
N PRO A 219 -2.80 -7.45 -12.98
CA PRO A 219 -3.80 -6.40 -13.08
C PRO A 219 -5.15 -6.76 -12.48
N ASP A 220 -5.48 -8.06 -12.35
CA ASP A 220 -6.71 -8.53 -11.74
C ASP A 220 -6.77 -8.27 -10.21
N LEU A 221 -5.65 -7.88 -9.61
CA LEU A 221 -5.53 -7.51 -8.20
C LEU A 221 -5.55 -5.98 -7.99
N ALA A 222 -5.68 -5.18 -9.05
CA ALA A 222 -5.80 -3.73 -8.90
C ALA A 222 -7.17 -3.36 -8.31
N LEU A 223 -7.22 -2.41 -7.38
CA LEU A 223 -8.43 -2.12 -6.58
C LEU A 223 -9.65 -1.78 -7.44
N HIS A 224 -9.47 -0.91 -8.45
CA HIS A 224 -10.55 -0.55 -9.37
C HIS A 224 -11.13 -1.76 -10.13
N LYS A 225 -10.32 -2.78 -10.45
CA LYS A 225 -10.81 -3.97 -11.19
C LYS A 225 -11.55 -4.97 -10.33
N ILE A 226 -11.31 -4.95 -9.03
CA ILE A 226 -11.98 -5.85 -8.09
C ILE A 226 -13.44 -5.44 -7.90
N ILE A 227 -13.76 -4.19 -8.23
CA ILE A 227 -15.01 -3.52 -7.88
C ILE A 227 -15.94 -3.38 -9.10
N GLU A 228 -15.38 -3.34 -10.31
CA GLU A 228 -16.14 -3.43 -11.56
C GLU A 228 -16.75 -4.82 -11.85
N LYS A 229 -16.54 -5.83 -10.97
CA LYS A 229 -17.02 -7.22 -11.13
C LYS A 229 -18.21 -7.52 -10.23
#